data_AF-A0A183I551-F1
#
_entry.id   AF-A0A183I551-F1
#
_cell.length_a   1.000
_cell.length_b   1.000
_cell.length_c   1.000
_cell.angle_alpha   90.00
_cell.angle_beta   90.00
_cell.angle_gamma   90.00
#
_symmetry.space_group_name_H-M   'P 1'
#
loop_
_entity.id
_entity.type
_entity.pdbx_description
1 polymer ?
#
loop_
_entity_poly.entity_id
_entity_poly.type
_entity_poly.pdbx_seq_one_letter_code
_entity_poly.pdbx_strand_id
1 'polypeptide(L)'
;MDVSFDLPEYTAEVDAIGTLRLLDSIHACGLTNRVKFYQASTSELYGKVQEVPQKETTPFYPRSPYAVAKLYSYWIVVNYREAYNMFACNGILFNHESPRRGETFVTRKITRAVAKIALGQQEVLELGNLSSSRDWGHAKEYVEAMWKILQHDRPDDFVIATGKCYTVRRFAELAFKEIGKTIIWEGEGVDEVGKEEGTGIIRVRVSPKYYRPTEVDLLIGDSTKAKQTLCWEAKTTLEERTYSKLMHTILTQELVKEMVASDLQLMQSNPMA
;
A
#
# COMPACT_ATOMS: atom_id res chain seq x y z
N MET A 1 8.15 -2.08 13.44
CA MET A 1 8.32 -0.67 13.84
C MET A 1 8.15 0.18 12.62
N ASP A 2 7.30 1.19 12.71
CA ASP A 2 7.18 2.22 11.68
C ASP A 2 8.34 3.20 11.92
N VAL A 3 9.33 3.16 11.02
CA VAL A 3 10.61 3.88 11.13
C VAL A 3 10.41 5.37 11.39
N SER A 4 9.27 5.94 10.98
CA SER A 4 8.98 7.36 11.14
C SER A 4 8.67 7.78 12.58
N PHE A 5 8.18 6.88 13.44
CA PHE A 5 8.00 7.18 14.86
C PHE A 5 9.33 7.14 15.61
N ASP A 6 10.26 6.30 15.16
CA ASP A 6 11.58 6.17 15.77
C ASP A 6 12.56 7.27 15.29
N LEU A 7 12.40 7.73 14.03
CA LEU A 7 13.24 8.76 13.40
C LEU A 7 12.41 9.89 12.75
N PRO A 8 11.60 10.64 13.53
CA PRO A 8 10.67 11.63 12.98
C PRO A 8 11.37 12.82 12.32
N GLU A 9 12.47 13.32 12.88
CA GLU A 9 13.22 14.45 12.31
C GLU A 9 13.85 14.09 10.96
N TYR A 10 14.54 12.95 10.89
CA TYR A 10 15.11 12.45 9.63
C TYR A 10 14.03 12.22 8.58
N THR A 11 12.88 11.67 8.99
CA THR A 11 11.73 11.48 8.09
C THR A 11 11.25 12.82 7.52
N ALA A 12 11.12 13.87 8.34
CA ALA A 12 10.72 15.19 7.87
C ALA A 12 11.76 15.81 6.92
N GLU A 13 13.05 15.74 7.25
CA GLU A 13 14.13 16.28 6.41
C GLU A 13 14.15 15.66 5.01
N VAL A 14 13.89 14.36 4.91
CA VAL A 14 13.90 13.65 3.63
C VAL A 14 12.56 13.77 2.91
N ASP A 15 11.46 13.40 3.56
CA ASP A 15 10.15 13.27 2.89
C ASP A 15 9.44 14.60 2.68
N ALA A 16 9.69 15.61 3.53
CA ALA A 16 9.13 16.96 3.41
C ALA A 16 10.12 17.90 2.72
N ILE A 17 11.24 18.22 3.39
CA ILE A 17 12.17 19.24 2.91
C ILE A 17 12.92 18.77 1.65
N GLY A 18 13.18 17.48 1.49
CA GLY A 18 13.74 16.93 0.25
C GLY A 18 12.89 17.24 -0.99
N THR A 19 11.56 17.21 -0.87
CA THR A 19 10.65 17.56 -1.98
C THR A 19 10.78 19.03 -2.35
N LEU A 20 10.81 19.94 -1.35
CA LEU A 20 11.07 21.36 -1.58
C LEU A 20 12.41 21.57 -2.30
N ARG A 21 13.49 20.93 -1.82
CA ARG A 21 14.83 21.06 -2.41
C ARG A 21 14.85 20.69 -3.90
N LEU A 22 14.14 19.64 -4.30
CA LEU A 22 14.05 19.24 -5.71
C LEU A 22 13.26 20.25 -6.55
N LEU A 23 12.11 20.72 -6.06
CA LEU A 23 11.30 21.73 -6.74
C LEU A 23 12.07 23.05 -6.90
N ASP A 24 12.71 23.51 -5.84
CA ASP A 24 13.51 24.74 -5.83
C ASP A 24 14.72 24.62 -6.75
N SER A 25 15.36 23.45 -6.83
CA SER A 25 16.44 23.19 -7.79
C SER A 25 15.97 23.32 -9.24
N ILE A 26 14.79 22.78 -9.58
CA ILE A 26 14.20 22.91 -10.92
C ILE A 26 13.93 24.39 -11.23
N HIS A 27 13.40 25.13 -10.25
CA HIS A 27 13.10 26.55 -10.38
C HIS A 27 14.37 27.39 -10.57
N ALA A 28 15.36 27.24 -9.68
CA ALA A 28 16.62 27.95 -9.70
C ALA A 28 17.45 27.70 -10.97
N CYS A 29 17.37 26.50 -11.55
CA CYS A 29 18.02 26.19 -12.83
C CYS A 29 17.24 26.70 -14.06
N GLY A 30 16.10 27.38 -13.89
CA GLY A 30 15.30 27.88 -15.01
C GLY A 30 14.64 26.77 -15.84
N LEU A 31 14.37 25.61 -15.23
CA LEU A 31 13.88 24.42 -15.93
C LEU A 31 12.36 24.23 -15.83
N THR A 32 11.63 25.21 -15.28
CA THR A 32 10.18 25.15 -15.02
C THR A 32 9.35 24.79 -16.25
N ASN A 33 9.74 25.25 -17.45
CA ASN A 33 9.05 25.00 -18.71
C ASN A 33 9.49 23.71 -19.42
N ARG A 34 10.46 22.96 -18.87
CA ARG A 34 11.04 21.76 -19.50
C ARG A 34 10.84 20.48 -18.68
N VAL A 35 10.81 20.61 -17.35
CA VAL A 35 10.71 19.47 -16.44
C VAL A 35 9.26 19.30 -15.99
N LYS A 36 8.78 18.05 -16.04
CA LYS A 36 7.55 17.64 -15.37
C LYS A 36 7.92 16.92 -14.07
N PHE A 37 7.38 17.37 -12.95
CA PHE A 37 7.64 16.83 -11.62
C PHE A 37 6.46 15.98 -11.13
N TYR A 38 6.76 14.80 -10.61
CA TYR A 38 5.77 13.93 -9.97
C TYR A 38 6.17 13.70 -8.52
N GLN A 39 5.24 13.98 -7.61
CA GLN A 39 5.37 13.66 -6.20
C GLN A 39 4.63 12.37 -5.88
N ALA A 40 5.36 11.43 -5.26
CA ALA A 40 4.79 10.25 -4.65
C ALA A 40 4.13 10.62 -3.31
N SER A 41 2.90 11.13 -3.41
CA SER A 41 1.96 11.29 -2.30
C SER A 41 1.31 9.95 -1.95
N THR A 42 0.48 9.91 -0.91
CA THR A 42 0.08 8.64 -0.27
C THR A 42 -1.32 8.72 0.32
N SER A 43 -2.03 7.58 0.35
CA SER A 43 -3.30 7.44 1.09
C SER A 43 -3.14 7.67 2.59
N GLU A 44 -1.94 7.56 3.16
CA GLU A 44 -1.71 7.85 4.59
C GLU A 44 -2.00 9.32 4.95
N LEU A 45 -2.09 10.22 3.95
CA LEU A 45 -2.57 11.60 4.14
C LEU A 45 -4.00 11.64 4.71
N TYR A 46 -4.84 10.66 4.38
CA TYR A 46 -6.21 10.58 4.87
C TYR A 46 -6.31 10.06 6.31
N GLY A 47 -5.26 9.41 6.82
CA GLY A 47 -5.13 8.84 8.17
C GLY A 47 -6.44 8.57 8.92
N LYS A 48 -6.90 9.54 9.74
CA LYS A 48 -8.25 9.47 10.33
C LYS A 48 -9.28 9.87 9.28
N VAL A 49 -9.78 8.88 8.56
CA VAL A 49 -10.72 9.04 7.44
C VAL A 49 -11.92 9.92 7.81
N GLN A 50 -12.18 10.91 6.94
CA GLN A 50 -13.33 11.81 7.04
C GLN A 50 -14.47 11.44 6.08
N GLU A 51 -14.15 10.78 4.95
CA GLU A 51 -15.12 10.36 3.92
C GLU A 51 -14.75 8.97 3.37
N VAL A 52 -15.75 8.17 2.99
CA VAL A 52 -15.55 6.82 2.44
C VAL A 52 -16.40 6.66 1.18
N PRO A 53 -15.83 6.22 0.04
CA PRO A 53 -14.39 6.11 -0.25
C PRO A 53 -13.70 7.49 -0.29
N GLN A 54 -12.38 7.51 -0.09
CA GLN A 54 -11.60 8.75 -0.16
C GLN A 54 -11.29 9.11 -1.62
N LYS A 55 -11.42 10.38 -1.97
CA LYS A 55 -11.11 10.95 -3.30
C LYS A 55 -10.24 12.20 -3.16
N GLU A 56 -9.91 12.87 -4.25
CA GLU A 56 -9.04 14.06 -4.26
C GLU A 56 -9.54 15.20 -3.37
N THR A 57 -10.87 15.32 -3.20
CA THR A 57 -11.49 16.37 -2.37
C THR A 57 -11.63 15.98 -0.90
N THR A 58 -11.37 14.72 -0.54
CA THR A 58 -11.53 14.27 0.84
C THR A 58 -10.50 14.94 1.74
N PRO A 59 -10.90 15.52 2.89
CA PRO A 59 -9.97 16.20 3.78
C PRO A 59 -8.88 15.27 4.32
N PHE A 60 -7.64 15.78 4.37
CA PHE A 60 -6.51 15.07 4.96
C PHE A 60 -6.53 15.15 6.49
N TYR A 61 -6.13 14.04 7.14
CA TYR A 61 -5.95 13.95 8.59
C TYR A 61 -4.82 12.95 8.89
N PRO A 62 -3.55 13.36 8.80
CA PRO A 62 -2.40 12.47 8.99
C PRO A 62 -2.33 11.91 10.42
N ARG A 63 -1.83 10.67 10.55
CA ARG A 63 -1.75 9.93 11.82
C ARG A 63 -0.35 9.40 12.14
N SER A 64 0.69 9.89 11.48
CA SER A 64 2.09 9.55 11.77
C SER A 64 3.02 10.70 11.34
N PRO A 65 4.26 10.76 11.87
CA PRO A 65 5.28 11.72 11.40
C PRO A 65 5.52 11.61 9.88
N TYR A 66 5.53 10.39 9.33
CA TYR A 66 5.57 10.15 7.90
C TYR A 66 4.43 10.85 7.14
N ALA A 67 3.18 10.65 7.58
CA ALA A 67 2.02 11.24 6.92
C ALA A 67 2.01 12.78 7.01
N VAL A 68 2.49 13.35 8.12
CA VAL A 68 2.65 14.80 8.28
C VAL A 68 3.72 15.34 7.32
N ALA A 69 4.88 14.68 7.22
CA ALA A 69 5.93 15.05 6.28
C ALA A 69 5.45 14.98 4.81
N LYS A 70 4.69 13.94 4.47
CA LYS A 70 4.07 13.81 3.15
C LYS A 70 3.00 14.86 2.89
N LEU A 71 2.27 15.32 3.92
CA LEU A 71 1.29 16.40 3.78
C LEU A 71 1.97 17.72 3.42
N TYR A 72 3.11 18.03 4.02
CA TYR A 72 3.93 19.17 3.59
C TYR A 72 4.32 19.05 2.12
N SER A 73 4.82 17.88 1.71
CA SER A 73 5.25 17.65 0.33
C SER A 73 4.12 17.73 -0.68
N TYR A 74 2.93 17.28 -0.31
CA TYR A 74 1.73 17.47 -1.12
C TYR A 74 1.48 18.96 -1.38
N TRP A 75 1.45 19.77 -0.32
CA TRP A 75 1.11 21.18 -0.42
C TRP A 75 2.20 22.04 -1.05
N ILE A 76 3.47 21.72 -0.84
CA ILE A 76 4.56 22.47 -1.50
C ILE A 76 4.55 22.24 -3.01
N VAL A 77 4.17 21.03 -3.46
CA VAL A 77 3.99 20.72 -4.89
C VAL A 77 2.81 21.50 -5.48
N VAL A 78 1.67 21.53 -4.78
CA VAL A 78 0.50 22.35 -5.17
C VAL A 78 0.91 23.82 -5.29
N ASN A 79 1.62 24.34 -4.30
CA ASN A 79 2.05 25.74 -4.28
C ASN A 79 2.99 26.07 -5.45
N TYR A 80 3.98 25.22 -5.76
CA TYR A 80 4.89 25.45 -6.88
C TYR A 80 4.20 25.37 -8.25
N ARG A 81 3.20 24.48 -8.38
CA ARG A 81 2.33 24.44 -9.55
C ARG A 81 1.57 25.75 -9.72
N GLU A 82 0.97 26.27 -8.66
CA GLU A 82 0.12 27.47 -8.70
C GLU A 82 0.94 28.78 -8.81
N ALA A 83 2.03 28.90 -8.06
CA ALA A 83 2.82 30.12 -7.98
C ALA A 83 3.77 30.31 -9.17
N TYR A 84 4.33 29.21 -9.69
CA TYR A 84 5.36 29.26 -10.73
C TYR A 84 4.94 28.62 -12.06
N ASN A 85 3.66 28.21 -12.18
CA ASN A 85 3.12 27.51 -13.35
C ASN A 85 3.93 26.26 -13.74
N MET A 86 4.55 25.60 -12.76
CA MET A 86 5.31 24.38 -13.00
C MET A 86 4.38 23.21 -13.28
N PHE A 87 4.79 22.32 -14.20
CA PHE A 87 4.12 21.03 -14.35
C PHE A 87 4.52 20.13 -13.16
N ALA A 88 3.80 20.24 -12.05
CA ALA A 88 4.06 19.47 -10.83
C ALA A 88 2.77 18.81 -10.33
N CYS A 89 2.78 17.48 -10.14
CA CYS A 89 1.59 16.68 -9.85
C CYS A 89 1.78 15.83 -8.60
N ASN A 90 0.70 15.57 -7.86
CA ASN A 90 0.64 14.56 -6.82
C ASN A 90 -0.11 13.32 -7.30
N GLY A 91 0.53 12.15 -7.26
CA GLY A 91 -0.21 10.90 -7.23
C GLY A 91 -0.50 10.52 -5.78
N ILE A 92 -1.78 10.50 -5.40
CA ILE A 92 -2.24 10.06 -4.07
C ILE A 92 -2.47 8.55 -4.15
N LEU A 93 -1.38 7.80 -3.99
CA LEU A 93 -1.41 6.34 -4.20
C LEU A 93 -1.85 5.63 -2.92
N PHE A 94 -2.83 4.74 -3.08
CA PHE A 94 -3.19 3.74 -2.08
C PHE A 94 -2.15 2.62 -2.03
N ASN A 95 -2.28 1.70 -1.08
CA ASN A 95 -1.32 0.62 -0.90
C ASN A 95 -1.17 -0.18 -2.20
N HIS A 96 0.08 -0.43 -2.59
CA HIS A 96 0.41 -1.21 -3.77
C HIS A 96 1.63 -2.06 -3.49
N GLU A 97 1.56 -3.31 -3.90
CA GLU A 97 2.42 -4.37 -3.43
C GLU A 97 3.00 -5.13 -4.62
N SER A 98 4.01 -5.97 -4.37
CA SER A 98 4.64 -6.85 -5.34
C SER A 98 5.61 -7.81 -4.64
N PRO A 99 6.16 -8.82 -5.34
CA PRO A 99 7.31 -9.59 -4.88
C PRO A 99 8.59 -8.79 -4.59
N ARG A 100 8.60 -7.48 -4.81
CA ARG A 100 9.72 -6.57 -4.49
C ARG A 100 9.44 -5.67 -3.29
N ARG A 101 8.27 -5.80 -2.65
CA ARG A 101 7.92 -5.03 -1.46
C ARG A 101 8.92 -5.29 -0.33
N GLY A 102 9.29 -4.26 0.43
CA GLY A 102 10.16 -4.42 1.60
C GLY A 102 9.53 -5.34 2.66
N GLU A 103 10.35 -6.16 3.31
CA GLU A 103 9.90 -7.20 4.24
C GLU A 103 9.26 -6.68 5.54
N THR A 104 9.45 -5.39 5.84
CA THR A 104 8.85 -4.73 7.01
C THR A 104 7.37 -4.40 6.80
N PHE A 105 6.87 -4.38 5.56
CA PHE A 105 5.47 -4.16 5.26
C PHE A 105 4.64 -5.42 5.49
N VAL A 106 3.41 -5.25 5.98
CA VAL A 106 2.56 -6.35 6.49
C VAL A 106 2.31 -7.44 5.45
N THR A 107 2.04 -7.08 4.20
CA THR A 107 1.77 -8.02 3.09
C THR A 107 2.97 -8.92 2.85
N ARG A 108 4.17 -8.34 2.73
CA ARG A 108 5.40 -9.10 2.50
C ARG A 108 5.84 -9.90 3.72
N LYS A 109 5.64 -9.35 4.92
CA LYS A 109 5.85 -10.08 6.17
C LYS A 109 4.99 -11.35 6.23
N ILE A 110 3.72 -11.25 5.84
CA ILE A 110 2.80 -12.39 5.77
C ILE A 110 3.31 -13.43 4.76
N THR A 111 3.54 -13.04 3.49
CA THR A 111 3.88 -14.01 2.44
C THR A 111 5.21 -14.71 2.69
N ARG A 112 6.23 -13.99 3.20
CA ARG A 112 7.51 -14.59 3.60
C ARG A 112 7.35 -15.56 4.76
N ALA A 113 6.59 -15.21 5.79
CA ALA A 113 6.36 -16.10 6.93
C ALA A 113 5.57 -17.35 6.53
N VAL A 114 4.54 -17.20 5.69
CA VAL A 114 3.77 -18.32 5.13
C VAL A 114 4.67 -19.26 4.31
N ALA A 115 5.54 -18.71 3.46
CA ALA A 115 6.51 -19.49 2.71
C ALA A 115 7.48 -20.26 3.65
N LYS A 116 8.01 -19.60 4.68
CA LYS A 116 8.86 -20.25 5.70
C LYS A 116 8.11 -21.35 6.46
N ILE A 117 6.85 -21.13 6.81
CA ILE A 117 5.99 -22.14 7.47
C ILE A 117 5.76 -23.35 6.57
N ALA A 118 5.50 -23.14 5.28
CA ALA A 118 5.35 -24.23 4.31
C ALA A 118 6.62 -25.10 4.18
N LEU A 119 7.79 -24.49 4.34
CA LEU A 119 9.09 -25.15 4.25
C LEU A 119 9.63 -25.64 5.62
N GLY A 120 8.86 -25.52 6.69
CA GLY A 120 9.28 -25.92 8.05
C GLY A 120 10.39 -25.07 8.66
N GLN A 121 10.62 -23.86 8.14
CA GLN A 121 11.66 -22.92 8.57
C GLN A 121 11.17 -21.94 9.65
N GLN A 122 9.86 -21.87 9.87
CA GLN A 122 9.20 -21.02 10.86
C GLN A 122 7.91 -21.72 11.32
N GLU A 123 7.52 -21.54 12.58
CA GLU A 123 6.30 -22.18 13.11
C GLU A 123 5.09 -21.24 13.12
N VAL A 124 5.31 -19.99 13.53
CA VAL A 124 4.27 -18.99 13.86
C VAL A 124 4.59 -17.64 13.22
N LEU A 125 3.56 -17.00 12.66
CA LEU A 125 3.56 -15.62 12.18
C LEU A 125 2.96 -14.70 13.26
N GLU A 126 3.69 -13.68 13.68
CA GLU A 126 3.18 -12.66 14.60
C GLU A 126 2.76 -11.40 13.86
N LEU A 127 1.55 -10.89 14.10
CA LEU A 127 0.99 -9.68 13.47
C LEU A 127 0.52 -8.66 14.52
N GLY A 128 0.20 -7.45 14.06
CA GLY A 128 -0.45 -6.42 14.88
C GLY A 128 -1.97 -6.49 14.74
N ASN A 129 -2.60 -5.35 14.49
CA ASN A 129 -4.04 -5.25 14.29
C ASN A 129 -4.52 -6.01 13.04
N LEU A 130 -5.18 -7.15 13.23
CA LEU A 130 -5.75 -7.99 12.16
C LEU A 130 -6.98 -7.36 11.47
N SER A 131 -7.66 -6.43 12.15
CA SER A 131 -8.87 -5.77 11.67
C SER A 131 -8.60 -4.53 10.82
N SER A 132 -7.33 -4.06 10.76
CA SER A 132 -6.93 -2.99 9.85
C SER A 132 -7.25 -3.36 8.41
N SER A 133 -7.91 -2.46 7.69
CA SER A 133 -8.40 -2.68 6.33
C SER A 133 -7.72 -1.73 5.35
N ARG A 134 -7.28 -2.26 4.21
CA ARG A 134 -6.52 -1.52 3.18
C ARG A 134 -7.00 -1.87 1.78
N ASP A 135 -6.86 -0.90 0.88
CA ASP A 135 -6.96 -1.05 -0.56
C ASP A 135 -5.59 -1.36 -1.14
N TRP A 136 -5.40 -2.60 -1.57
CA TRP A 136 -4.13 -3.13 -2.06
C TRP A 136 -4.19 -3.39 -3.57
N GLY A 137 -3.39 -2.66 -4.32
CA GLY A 137 -3.15 -2.90 -5.75
C GLY A 137 -1.78 -3.50 -6.06
N HIS A 138 -1.47 -3.64 -7.35
CA HIS A 138 -0.16 -4.12 -7.81
C HIS A 138 0.74 -2.95 -8.24
N ALA A 139 1.97 -2.89 -7.72
CA ALA A 139 2.90 -1.78 -7.94
C ALA A 139 3.17 -1.50 -9.44
N LYS A 140 3.21 -2.55 -10.28
CA LYS A 140 3.39 -2.43 -11.73
C LYS A 140 2.30 -1.60 -12.42
N GLU A 141 1.05 -1.68 -11.94
CA GLU A 141 -0.06 -0.91 -12.50
C GLU A 141 -0.02 0.54 -11.99
N TYR A 142 0.44 0.74 -10.77
CA TYR A 142 0.50 2.06 -10.14
C TYR A 142 1.61 2.92 -10.77
N VAL A 143 2.75 2.34 -11.15
CA VAL A 143 3.80 3.08 -11.88
C VAL A 143 3.36 3.49 -13.29
N GLU A 144 2.44 2.75 -13.92
CA GLU A 144 1.81 3.18 -15.18
C GLU A 144 0.97 4.44 -14.96
N ALA A 145 0.21 4.52 -13.85
CA ALA A 145 -0.51 5.74 -13.49
C ALA A 145 0.43 6.93 -13.29
N MET A 146 1.56 6.74 -12.59
CA MET A 146 2.56 7.81 -12.40
C MET A 146 3.01 8.39 -13.75
N TRP A 147 3.34 7.51 -14.70
CA TRP A 147 3.75 7.91 -16.04
C TRP A 147 2.61 8.63 -16.79
N LYS A 148 1.38 8.09 -16.74
CA LYS A 148 0.20 8.69 -17.38
C LYS A 148 -0.12 10.09 -16.84
N ILE A 149 -0.01 10.31 -15.53
CA ILE A 149 -0.20 11.63 -14.91
C ILE A 149 0.75 12.65 -15.54
N LEU A 150 2.02 12.28 -15.73
CA LEU A 150 3.01 13.14 -16.38
C LEU A 150 2.76 13.33 -17.89
N GLN A 151 1.96 12.47 -18.53
CA GLN A 151 1.59 12.64 -19.94
C GLN A 151 0.36 13.53 -20.12
N HIS A 152 -0.35 13.88 -19.04
CA HIS A 152 -1.52 14.76 -19.14
C HIS A 152 -1.12 16.17 -19.61
N ASP A 153 -2.07 16.87 -20.25
CA ASP A 153 -1.83 18.21 -20.83
C ASP A 153 -1.62 19.27 -19.74
N ARG A 154 -2.27 19.10 -18.58
CA ARG A 154 -2.20 20.02 -17.45
C ARG A 154 -1.78 19.27 -16.19
N PRO A 155 -0.98 19.88 -15.30
CA PRO A 155 -0.63 19.24 -14.05
C PRO A 155 -1.84 19.21 -13.11
N ASP A 156 -2.09 18.06 -12.50
CA ASP A 156 -3.23 17.83 -11.61
C ASP A 156 -2.93 16.66 -10.65
N ASP A 157 -3.73 16.51 -9.61
CA ASP A 157 -3.58 15.49 -8.58
C ASP A 157 -4.61 14.36 -8.76
N PHE A 158 -4.19 13.12 -8.52
CA PHE A 158 -5.05 11.94 -8.79
C PHE A 158 -4.96 10.91 -7.68
N VAL A 159 -6.12 10.40 -7.24
CA VAL A 159 -6.22 9.20 -6.42
C VAL A 159 -6.04 7.97 -7.29
N ILE A 160 -5.07 7.13 -6.91
CA ILE A 160 -4.74 5.87 -7.59
C ILE A 160 -5.00 4.72 -6.62
N ALA A 161 -6.07 3.97 -6.87
CA ALA A 161 -6.61 2.95 -5.98
C ALA A 161 -7.38 1.87 -6.75
N THR A 162 -7.60 0.71 -6.14
CA THR A 162 -8.41 -0.37 -6.73
C THR A 162 -9.90 -0.22 -6.44
N GLY A 163 -10.27 0.54 -5.40
CA GLY A 163 -11.65 0.66 -4.91
C GLY A 163 -12.15 -0.57 -4.15
N LYS A 164 -11.25 -1.50 -3.81
CA LYS A 164 -11.56 -2.72 -3.05
C LYS A 164 -10.74 -2.74 -1.77
N CYS A 165 -11.37 -3.11 -0.67
CA CYS A 165 -10.75 -3.10 0.65
C CYS A 165 -10.77 -4.49 1.29
N TYR A 166 -9.67 -4.86 1.93
CA TYR A 166 -9.50 -6.15 2.59
C TYR A 166 -8.79 -5.96 3.93
N THR A 167 -9.12 -6.81 4.91
CA THR A 167 -8.45 -6.79 6.22
C THR A 167 -7.11 -7.50 6.17
N VAL A 168 -6.21 -7.17 7.11
CA VAL A 168 -4.96 -7.90 7.33
C VAL A 168 -5.24 -9.40 7.60
N ARG A 169 -6.29 -9.69 8.38
CA ARG A 169 -6.80 -11.05 8.57
C ARG A 169 -7.06 -11.75 7.25
N ARG A 170 -7.83 -11.12 6.36
CA ARG A 170 -8.21 -11.71 5.08
C ARG A 170 -6.99 -11.97 4.20
N PHE A 171 -6.04 -11.04 4.19
CA PHE A 171 -4.78 -11.23 3.47
C PHE A 171 -4.01 -12.46 3.99
N ALA A 172 -3.95 -12.64 5.31
CA ALA A 172 -3.31 -13.82 5.91
C ALA A 172 -4.01 -15.13 5.54
N GLU A 173 -5.35 -15.17 5.59
CA GLU A 173 -6.14 -16.33 5.16
C GLU A 173 -5.84 -16.72 3.71
N LEU A 174 -5.83 -15.73 2.80
CA LEU A 174 -5.52 -15.96 1.39
C LEU A 174 -4.10 -16.50 1.23
N ALA A 175 -3.12 -15.96 1.95
CA ALA A 175 -1.74 -16.41 1.85
C ALA A 175 -1.60 -17.86 2.33
N PHE A 176 -2.21 -18.25 3.46
CA PHE A 176 -2.19 -19.64 3.93
C PHE A 176 -2.92 -20.60 2.96
N LYS A 177 -3.99 -20.14 2.31
CA LYS A 177 -4.71 -20.93 1.31
C LYS A 177 -3.80 -21.31 0.12
N GLU A 178 -2.89 -20.45 -0.29
CA GLU A 178 -1.92 -20.72 -1.37
C GLU A 178 -0.96 -21.88 -1.05
N ILE A 179 -0.76 -22.21 0.24
CA ILE A 179 0.03 -23.36 0.68
C ILE A 179 -0.86 -24.53 1.17
N GLY A 180 -2.15 -24.51 0.81
CA GLY A 180 -3.11 -25.56 1.14
C GLY A 180 -3.53 -25.63 2.60
N LYS A 181 -3.39 -24.54 3.36
CA LYS A 181 -3.78 -24.47 4.79
C LYS A 181 -4.96 -23.53 4.99
N THR A 182 -5.97 -23.99 5.72
CA THR A 182 -7.09 -23.15 6.20
C THR A 182 -6.79 -22.68 7.62
N ILE A 183 -7.04 -21.39 7.90
CA ILE A 183 -6.88 -20.80 9.24
C ILE A 183 -8.24 -20.55 9.86
N ILE A 184 -8.43 -21.03 11.10
CA ILE A 184 -9.61 -20.79 11.94
C ILE A 184 -9.18 -19.84 13.07
N TRP A 185 -9.94 -18.75 13.25
CA TRP A 185 -9.65 -17.73 14.26
C TRP A 185 -10.37 -18.02 15.57
N GLU A 186 -9.70 -17.79 16.68
CA GLU A 186 -10.23 -17.94 18.03
C GLU A 186 -9.68 -16.84 18.95
N GLY A 187 -10.50 -16.35 19.86
CA GLY A 187 -10.16 -15.22 20.72
C GLY A 187 -10.44 -13.87 20.06
N GLU A 188 -10.08 -12.79 20.76
CA GLU A 188 -10.32 -11.42 20.32
C GLU A 188 -9.14 -10.51 20.71
N GLY A 189 -8.94 -9.43 19.96
CA GLY A 189 -7.93 -8.42 20.26
C GLY A 189 -6.51 -9.01 20.31
N VAL A 190 -5.81 -8.81 21.42
CA VAL A 190 -4.42 -9.28 21.59
C VAL A 190 -4.32 -10.78 21.86
N ASP A 191 -5.40 -11.39 22.34
CA ASP A 191 -5.47 -12.83 22.64
C ASP A 191 -5.93 -13.66 21.43
N GLU A 192 -6.22 -12.98 20.32
CA GLU A 192 -6.64 -13.62 19.09
C GLU A 192 -5.51 -14.42 18.42
N VAL A 193 -5.85 -15.65 18.00
CA VAL A 193 -4.95 -16.59 17.34
C VAL A 193 -5.58 -17.19 16.09
N GLY A 194 -4.74 -17.49 15.09
CA GLY A 194 -5.13 -18.26 13.91
C GLY A 194 -4.57 -19.68 14.00
N LYS A 195 -5.46 -20.68 14.08
CA LYS A 195 -5.12 -22.11 14.15
C LYS A 195 -5.29 -22.78 12.79
N GLU A 196 -4.35 -23.64 12.42
CA GLU A 196 -4.44 -24.49 11.23
C GLU A 196 -5.56 -25.53 11.41
N GLU A 197 -6.54 -25.50 10.51
CA GLU A 197 -7.68 -26.42 10.52
C GLU A 197 -7.23 -27.88 10.52
N GLY A 198 -7.88 -28.72 11.33
CA GLY A 198 -7.58 -30.15 11.44
C GLY A 198 -6.33 -30.52 12.24
N THR A 199 -5.42 -29.57 12.52
CA THR A 199 -4.20 -29.85 13.32
C THR A 199 -4.22 -29.18 14.69
N GLY A 200 -4.94 -28.08 14.84
CA GLY A 200 -4.96 -27.28 16.08
C GLY A 200 -3.68 -26.47 16.33
N ILE A 201 -2.70 -26.53 15.43
CA ILE A 201 -1.44 -25.80 15.54
C ILE A 201 -1.70 -24.30 15.33
N ILE A 202 -1.26 -23.47 16.27
CA ILE A 202 -1.33 -22.01 16.11
C ILE A 202 -0.31 -21.57 15.06
N ARG A 203 -0.77 -20.93 13.99
CA ARG A 203 0.06 -20.39 12.91
C ARG A 203 0.14 -18.88 12.91
N VAL A 204 -0.85 -18.19 13.47
CA VAL A 204 -0.86 -16.73 13.59
C VAL A 204 -1.12 -16.32 15.03
N ARG A 205 -0.37 -15.34 15.53
CA ARG A 205 -0.60 -14.70 16.83
C ARG A 205 -0.63 -13.19 16.68
N VAL A 206 -1.43 -12.52 17.49
CA VAL A 206 -1.38 -11.06 17.64
C VAL A 206 -0.29 -10.71 18.66
N SER A 207 0.50 -9.67 18.36
CA SER A 207 1.56 -9.18 19.24
C SER A 207 1.44 -7.66 19.41
N PRO A 208 1.30 -7.15 20.65
CA PRO A 208 1.18 -5.72 20.93
C PRO A 208 2.35 -4.88 20.38
N LYS A 209 3.54 -5.48 20.22
CA LYS A 209 4.74 -4.81 19.68
C LYS A 209 4.59 -4.31 18.24
N TYR A 210 3.59 -4.81 17.51
CA TYR A 210 3.31 -4.41 16.12
C TYR A 210 2.16 -3.41 15.99
N TYR A 211 1.53 -2.99 17.10
CA TYR A 211 0.54 -1.93 17.07
C TYR A 211 1.22 -0.58 16.90
N ARG A 212 0.58 0.31 16.14
CA ARG A 212 1.01 1.71 16.03
C ARG A 212 0.43 2.53 17.18
N PRO A 213 1.12 3.59 17.66
CA PRO A 213 0.56 4.52 18.65
C PRO A 213 -0.76 5.15 18.19
N THR A 214 -0.85 5.42 16.88
CA THR A 214 -2.04 5.98 16.22
C THR A 214 -2.31 5.18 14.96
N GLU A 215 -3.28 4.27 15.04
CA GLU A 215 -3.64 3.39 13.93
C GLU A 215 -4.43 4.14 12.84
N VAL A 216 -4.35 3.61 11.63
CA VAL A 216 -5.21 3.96 10.49
C VAL A 216 -6.11 2.76 10.24
N ASP A 217 -7.40 2.87 10.54
CA ASP A 217 -8.28 1.69 10.56
C ASP A 217 -8.70 1.25 9.15
N LEU A 218 -9.03 2.21 8.29
CA LEU A 218 -9.59 1.97 6.96
C LEU A 218 -8.94 2.89 5.94
N LEU A 219 -8.55 2.35 4.80
CA LEU A 219 -8.22 3.11 3.59
C LEU A 219 -8.85 2.42 2.39
N ILE A 220 -9.68 3.16 1.64
CA ILE A 220 -10.32 2.72 0.39
C ILE A 220 -10.50 3.91 -0.54
N GLY A 221 -9.90 3.85 -1.72
CA GLY A 221 -9.84 4.99 -2.63
C GLY A 221 -10.90 4.92 -3.73
N ASP A 222 -11.37 6.09 -4.14
CA ASP A 222 -12.16 6.28 -5.36
C ASP A 222 -11.27 6.88 -6.45
N SER A 223 -10.90 6.05 -7.43
CA SER A 223 -10.06 6.42 -8.57
C SER A 223 -10.86 6.84 -9.81
N THR A 224 -12.13 7.26 -9.64
CA THR A 224 -13.01 7.68 -10.75
C THR A 224 -12.38 8.77 -11.61
N LYS A 225 -11.71 9.77 -11.02
CA LYS A 225 -11.02 10.83 -11.75
C LYS A 225 -9.90 10.27 -12.63
N ALA A 226 -9.07 9.37 -12.10
CA ALA A 226 -8.01 8.72 -12.87
C ALA A 226 -8.56 7.88 -14.03
N LYS A 227 -9.69 7.19 -13.82
CA LYS A 227 -10.37 6.43 -14.87
C LYS A 227 -10.89 7.32 -16.00
N GLN A 228 -11.56 8.42 -15.65
CA GLN A 228 -12.16 9.33 -16.62
C GLN A 228 -11.10 10.15 -17.38
N THR A 229 -10.07 10.63 -16.69
CA THR A 229 -9.09 11.57 -17.26
C THR A 229 -7.88 10.88 -17.88
N LEU A 230 -7.38 9.80 -17.27
CA LEU A 230 -6.14 9.12 -17.68
C LEU A 230 -6.39 7.77 -18.37
N CYS A 231 -7.66 7.35 -18.45
CA CYS A 231 -8.06 6.01 -18.86
C CYS A 231 -7.27 4.93 -18.09
N TRP A 232 -7.05 5.16 -16.79
CA TRP A 232 -6.34 4.23 -15.91
C TRP A 232 -7.32 3.55 -14.95
N GLU A 233 -7.21 2.23 -14.84
CA GLU A 233 -8.00 1.42 -13.91
C GLU A 233 -7.14 0.22 -13.47
N ALA A 234 -7.17 -0.08 -12.17
CA ALA A 234 -6.48 -1.25 -11.64
C ALA A 234 -7.12 -2.54 -12.16
N LYS A 235 -6.28 -3.49 -12.58
CA LYS A 235 -6.71 -4.79 -13.14
C LYS A 235 -6.49 -5.92 -12.14
N THR A 236 -5.44 -5.80 -11.33
CA THR A 236 -5.10 -6.77 -10.28
C THR A 236 -6.12 -6.73 -9.15
N THR A 237 -6.47 -7.91 -8.64
CA THR A 237 -7.38 -8.09 -7.51
C THR A 237 -6.74 -8.99 -6.46
N LEU A 238 -7.08 -8.81 -5.18
CA LEU A 238 -6.65 -9.76 -4.14
C LEU A 238 -7.37 -11.10 -4.23
N GLU A 239 -8.63 -11.08 -4.67
CA GLU A 239 -9.46 -12.27 -4.87
C GLU A 239 -10.22 -12.18 -6.17
N GLU A 240 -10.29 -13.30 -6.88
CA GLU A 240 -11.18 -13.51 -8.00
C GLU A 240 -12.63 -13.57 -7.47
N ARG A 241 -13.46 -12.57 -7.81
CA ARG A 241 -14.91 -12.67 -7.59
C ARG A 241 -15.48 -13.53 -8.71
N THR A 242 -15.63 -14.83 -8.50
CA THR A 242 -16.41 -15.69 -9.41
C THR A 242 -17.90 -15.37 -9.29
N TYR A 243 -18.33 -14.30 -9.93
CA TYR A 243 -19.73 -14.03 -10.26
C TYR A 243 -19.86 -13.85 -11.78
N SER A 244 -19.61 -14.91 -12.55
CA SER A 244 -20.25 -15.01 -13.85
C SER A 244 -20.31 -16.45 -14.34
N LYS A 245 -21.55 -16.92 -14.58
CA LYS A 245 -21.84 -18.13 -15.34
C LYS A 245 -21.70 -17.93 -16.85
N LEU A 246 -21.28 -16.75 -17.34
CA LEU A 246 -21.05 -16.52 -18.77
C LEU A 246 -19.93 -15.50 -19.02
N MET A 247 -19.04 -15.90 -19.93
CA MET A 247 -18.12 -15.06 -20.71
C MET A 247 -16.88 -14.51 -19.98
N HIS A 248 -15.74 -15.02 -20.45
CA HIS A 248 -14.37 -14.58 -20.25
C HIS A 248 -13.84 -14.58 -18.81
N THR A 249 -13.11 -15.65 -18.51
CA THR A 249 -12.01 -15.69 -17.54
C THR A 249 -11.05 -14.53 -17.85
N ILE A 250 -11.31 -13.37 -17.25
CA ILE A 250 -10.33 -12.31 -17.13
C ILE A 250 -9.29 -12.88 -16.18
N LEU A 251 -8.07 -13.09 -16.67
CA LEU A 251 -6.92 -13.49 -15.89
C LEU A 251 -6.69 -12.47 -14.77
N THR A 252 -7.36 -12.62 -13.62
CA THR A 252 -7.03 -11.88 -12.42
C THR A 252 -5.66 -12.36 -11.97
N GLN A 253 -4.66 -11.48 -12.04
CA GLN A 253 -3.44 -11.69 -11.29
C GLN A 253 -3.81 -11.68 -9.81
N GLU A 254 -3.61 -12.81 -9.14
CA GLU A 254 -3.80 -12.93 -7.71
C GLU A 254 -2.53 -12.41 -7.04
N LEU A 255 -2.54 -11.14 -6.64
CA LEU A 255 -1.40 -10.48 -5.98
C LEU A 255 -0.80 -11.35 -4.85
N VAL A 256 -1.67 -11.96 -4.04
CA VAL A 256 -1.25 -12.83 -2.93
C VAL A 256 -0.52 -14.07 -3.44
N LYS A 257 -1.06 -14.74 -4.46
CA LYS A 257 -0.44 -15.91 -5.09
C LYS A 257 0.91 -15.61 -5.70
N GLU A 258 1.03 -14.49 -6.43
CA GLU A 258 2.31 -14.06 -6.99
C GLU A 258 3.36 -13.85 -5.89
N MET A 259 2.97 -13.15 -4.82
CA MET A 259 3.86 -12.87 -3.69
C MET A 259 4.26 -14.15 -2.93
N VAL A 260 3.30 -15.03 -2.62
CA VAL A 260 3.58 -16.32 -1.95
C VAL A 260 4.45 -17.22 -2.81
N ALA A 261 4.15 -17.35 -4.11
CA ALA A 261 4.95 -18.16 -5.03
C ALA A 261 6.39 -17.66 -5.14
N SER A 262 6.58 -16.34 -5.25
CA SER A 262 7.91 -15.74 -5.27
C SER A 262 8.66 -15.96 -3.96
N ASP A 263 7.99 -15.84 -2.81
CA ASP A 263 8.64 -16.03 -1.52
C ASP A 263 8.95 -17.52 -1.26
N LEU A 264 8.12 -18.46 -1.71
CA LEU A 264 8.42 -19.90 -1.69
C LEU A 264 9.70 -20.20 -2.48
N GLN A 265 9.81 -19.69 -3.70
CA GLN A 265 11.01 -19.88 -4.52
C GLN A 265 12.26 -19.25 -3.87
N LEU A 266 12.11 -18.06 -3.28
CA LEU A 266 13.19 -17.38 -2.58
C LEU A 266 13.65 -18.17 -1.35
N MET A 267 12.72 -18.63 -0.50
CA MET A 267 13.05 -19.36 0.74
C MET A 267 13.58 -20.78 0.47
N GLN A 268 13.20 -21.39 -0.66
CA GLN A 268 13.78 -22.66 -1.11
C GLN A 268 15.22 -22.50 -1.58
N SER A 269 15.52 -21.43 -2.32
CA SER A 269 16.86 -21.18 -2.87
C SER A 269 17.82 -20.56 -1.84
N ASN A 270 17.31 -19.75 -0.92
CA ASN A 270 18.07 -19.13 0.15
C ASN A 270 17.21 -18.94 1.41
N PRO A 271 17.24 -19.89 2.37
CA PRO A 271 16.47 -19.80 3.62
C PRO A 271 16.79 -18.58 4.50
N MET A 272 17.94 -17.92 4.27
CA MET A 272 18.40 -16.74 5.00
C MET A 272 18.12 -15.41 4.28
N ALA A 273 17.47 -15.45 3.11
CA ALA A 273 17.07 -14.26 2.34
C ALA A 273 15.90 -13.50 2.98
#